data_AF-A0A3N8RKJ4-F1
#
_entry.id   AF-A0A3N8RKJ4-F1
#
_cell.length_a   1.000
_cell.length_b   1.000
_cell.length_c   1.000
_cell.angle_alpha   90.00
_cell.angle_beta   90.00
_cell.angle_gamma   90.00
#
_symmetry.space_group_name_H-M   'P 1'
#
loop_
_entity.id
_entity.type
_entity.pdbx_description
1 polymer ?
#
loop_
_entity_poly.entity_id
_entity_poly.type
_entity_poly.pdbx_seq_one_letter_code
_entity_poly.pdbx_strand_id
1 'polypeptide(L)' 'PERPGALMKFLSSMAPDWNISLFHYRNQGADYSSILVGLQVPQADRAEFDRFLSTLGYPYIEEGNNLAYRLFL' A
#
# COMPACT_ATOMS: atom_id res chain seq x y z
N PRO A 1 3.25 -6.82 -14.81
CA PRO A 1 3.67 -5.74 -15.74
C PRO A 1 3.56 -4.37 -15.06
N GLU A 2 4.69 -3.69 -14.91
CA GLU A 2 4.75 -2.28 -14.51
C GLU A 2 3.78 -1.46 -15.36
N ARG A 3 2.76 -0.88 -14.75
CA ARG A 3 1.92 0.14 -15.40
C ARG A 3 2.38 1.49 -14.88
N PRO A 4 3.01 2.34 -15.71
CA PRO A 4 3.31 3.72 -15.33
C PRO A 4 2.06 4.37 -14.72
N GLY A 5 2.21 4.95 -13.53
CA GLY A 5 1.10 5.62 -12.82
C GLY A 5 0.30 4.76 -11.84
N ALA A 6 0.61 3.47 -11.64
CA ALA A 6 -0.04 2.66 -10.61
C ALA A 6 0.10 3.24 -9.19
N LEU A 7 1.28 3.80 -8.88
CA LEU A 7 1.51 4.51 -7.62
C LEU A 7 0.66 5.77 -7.49
N MET A 8 0.62 6.61 -8.53
CA MET A 8 -0.19 7.83 -8.48
C MET A 8 -1.67 7.50 -8.34
N LYS A 9 -2.16 6.46 -9.03
CA LYS A 9 -3.53 5.98 -8.86
C LYS A 9 -3.82 5.50 -7.44
N PHE A 10 -2.87 4.79 -6.81
CA PHE A 10 -2.97 4.39 -5.40
C PHE A 10 -3.09 5.62 -4.48
N LEU A 11 -2.15 6.57 -4.60
CA LEU A 11 -2.12 7.77 -3.76
C LEU A 11 -3.37 8.65 -3.95
N SER A 12 -3.84 8.80 -5.19
CA SER A 12 -5.05 9.59 -5.49
C SER A 12 -6.35 8.93 -5.05
N SER A 13 -6.35 7.61 -4.81
CA SER A 13 -7.54 6.88 -4.34
C SER A 13 -7.57 6.74 -2.81
N MET A 14 -6.49 7.15 -2.12
CA MET A 14 -6.36 7.07 -0.67
C MET A 14 -7.15 8.20 0.00
N ALA A 15 -7.76 7.92 1.16
CA ALA A 15 -8.35 8.97 1.98
C ALA A 15 -7.25 9.96 2.44
N PRO A 16 -7.49 11.28 2.38
CA PRO A 16 -6.49 12.29 2.72
C PRO A 16 -6.05 12.25 4.19
N ASP A 17 -6.86 11.65 5.07
CA ASP A 17 -6.62 11.59 6.50
C ASP A 17 -5.81 10.35 6.94
N TRP A 18 -5.47 9.44 6.01
CA TRP A 18 -4.63 8.28 6.31
C TRP A 18 -3.16 8.65 6.22
N ASN A 19 -2.41 8.37 7.29
CA ASN A 19 -0.98 8.66 7.32
C ASN A 19 -0.19 7.51 6.68
N ILE A 20 0.73 7.85 5.77
CA ILE A 20 1.72 6.91 5.25
C ILE A 20 2.90 6.87 6.21
N SER A 21 3.05 5.77 6.95
CA SER A 21 4.15 5.57 7.90
C SER A 21 5.39 4.94 7.27
N LEU A 22 5.22 4.23 6.15
CA LEU A 22 6.30 3.59 5.42
C LEU A 22 6.01 3.65 3.92
N PHE A 23 7.02 3.99 3.15
CA PHE A 23 6.95 3.94 1.70
C PHE A 23 8.26 3.42 1.14
N HIS A 24 8.26 2.19 0.62
CA HIS A 24 9.41 1.59 -0.03
C HIS A 24 9.06 1.19 -1.46
N TYR A 25 9.76 1.80 -2.41
CA TYR A 25 9.62 1.53 -3.84
C TYR A 25 10.85 0.79 -4.33
N ARG A 26 10.67 -0.44 -4.82
CA ARG A 26 11.75 -1.22 -5.41
C ARG A 26 11.48 -1.41 -6.90
N ASN A 27 12.28 -0.72 -7.71
CA ASN A 27 12.34 -0.95 -9.16
C ASN A 27 13.43 -2.01 -9.43
N GLN A 28 13.03 -3.20 -9.85
CA GLN A 28 13.94 -4.22 -10.37
C GLN A 28 13.73 -4.22 -11.88
N GLY A 29 14.77 -3.81 -12.62
CA GLY A 29 14.67 -3.47 -14.03
C GLY A 29 13.82 -4.42 -14.89
N ALA A 30 13.14 -3.78 -15.84
CA ALA A 30 12.42 -4.27 -17.01
C ALA A 30 11.00 -4.85 -16.88
N ASP A 31 10.52 -5.42 -15.77
CA ASP A 31 9.12 -5.94 -15.79
C ASP A 31 8.35 -6.02 -14.46
N TYR A 32 9.02 -5.82 -13.31
CA TYR A 32 8.40 -5.99 -11.99
C TYR A 32 8.87 -4.90 -11.02
N SER A 33 7.97 -3.98 -10.69
CA SER A 33 8.09 -3.14 -9.50
C SER A 33 7.13 -3.60 -8.42
N SER A 34 7.59 -3.50 -7.18
CA SER A 34 6.77 -3.77 -5.99
C SER A 34 6.89 -2.58 -5.07
N ILE A 35 5.75 -2.22 -4.50
CA ILE A 35 5.64 -1.12 -3.54
C ILE A 35 5.22 -1.74 -2.22
N LEU A 36 5.97 -1.44 -1.19
CA LEU A 36 5.58 -1.70 0.18
C LEU A 36 5.14 -0.37 0.80
N VAL A 37 3.91 -0.33 1.29
CA VAL A 37 3.33 0.84 1.93
C VAL A 37 2.84 0.46 3.32
N GLY A 38 3.23 1.23 4.32
CA GLY A 38 2.65 1.20 5.66
C GLY A 38 1.64 2.32 5.79
N LEU A 39 0.41 1.98 6.16
CA LEU A 39 -0.69 2.91 6.36
C LEU A 39 -1.16 2.85 7.81
N GLN A 40 -1.29 4.03 8.42
CA GLN A 40 -1.98 4.18 9.70
C GLN A 40 -3.43 4.55 9.42
N VAL A 41 -4.29 3.56 9.56
CA VAL A 41 -5.73 3.70 9.35
C VAL A 41 -6.42 3.70 10.72
N PRO A 42 -7.20 4.74 11.07
CA PRO A 42 -8.03 4.74 12.27
C PRO A 42 -8.98 3.53 12.27
N GLN A 43 -9.27 2.97 13.45
CA GLN A 43 -10.14 1.79 13.55
C GLN A 43 -11.54 2.05 12.96
N ALA A 44 -12.05 3.28 13.06
CA ALA A 44 -13.32 3.70 12.48
C ALA A 44 -13.36 3.58 10.94
N ASP A 45 -12.20 3.70 10.29
CA ASP A 45 -12.09 3.75 8.83
C ASP A 45 -11.77 2.38 8.22
N ARG A 46 -11.69 1.32 9.04
CA ARG A 46 -11.32 -0.02 8.55
C ARG A 46 -12.23 -0.50 7.42
N ALA A 47 -13.54 -0.23 7.52
CA ALA A 47 -14.51 -0.59 6.49
C ALA A 47 -14.34 0.21 5.18
N GLU A 48 -13.79 1.43 5.26
CA GLU A 48 -13.44 2.22 4.08
C GLU A 48 -12.12 1.75 3.48
N PHE A 49 -11.16 1.38 4.33
CA PHE A 49 -9.90 0.78 3.92
C PHE A 49 -10.09 -0.53 3.17
N ASP A 50 -10.95 -1.43 3.66
CA ASP A 50 -11.24 -2.69 2.96
C ASP A 50 -11.90 -2.42 1.58
N ARG A 51 -12.75 -1.40 1.48
CA ARG A 51 -13.33 -0.94 0.20
C ARG A 51 -12.25 -0.40 -0.73
N PHE A 52 -11.34 0.44 -0.24
CA PHE A 52 -10.19 0.96 -0.99
C PHE A 52 -9.30 -0.17 -1.51
N LEU A 53 -9.00 -1.19 -0.70
CA LEU A 53 -8.24 -2.37 -1.12
C LEU A 53 -8.95 -3.13 -2.24
N SER A 54 -10.27 -3.25 -2.18
CA SER A 54 -11.06 -3.90 -3.23
C SER A 54 -11.07 -3.13 -4.56
N THR A 55 -10.96 -1.80 -4.53
CA THR A 55 -10.99 -0.94 -5.74
C THR A 55 -9.63 -0.77 -6.39
N LEU A 56 -8.53 -1.05 -5.68
CA LEU A 56 -7.17 -0.97 -6.21
C LEU A 56 -6.97 -1.88 -7.43
N GLY A 57 -7.57 -3.08 -7.43
CA GLY A 57 -7.47 -4.03 -8.54
C GLY A 57 -6.04 -4.51 -8.82
N TYR A 58 -5.14 -4.34 -7.85
CA TYR A 58 -3.77 -4.84 -7.87
C TYR A 58 -3.67 -6.03 -6.91
N PRO A 59 -2.87 -7.06 -7.23
CA PRO A 59 -2.53 -8.08 -6.24
C PRO A 59 -1.76 -7.43 -5.11
N TYR A 60 -2.23 -7.62 -3.87
CA TYR A 60 -1.56 -7.16 -2.65
C TYR A 60 -1.50 -8.31 -1.65
N ILE A 61 -0.54 -8.21 -0.73
CA ILE A 61 -0.41 -9.11 0.42
C ILE A 61 -0.43 -8.24 1.67
N GLU A 62 -1.27 -8.59 2.65
CA GLU A 62 -1.32 -7.90 3.93
C GLU A 62 -0.12 -8.34 4.80
N GLU A 63 0.85 -7.45 4.96
CA GLU A 63 2.06 -7.70 5.74
C GLU A 63 1.96 -7.22 7.20
N GLY A 64 0.76 -6.83 7.67
CA GLY A 64 0.56 -6.25 9.01
C GLY A 64 0.88 -7.17 10.19
N ASN A 65 0.92 -8.49 9.96
CA ASN A 65 1.30 -9.50 10.95
C ASN A 65 2.73 -10.03 10.76
N ASN A 66 3.51 -9.49 9.83
CA ASN A 66 4.87 -9.94 9.62
C ASN A 66 5.76 -9.48 10.80
N LEU A 67 6.32 -10.48 11.50
CA LEU A 67 7.17 -10.26 12.67
C LEU A 67 8.39 -9.39 12.33
N ALA A 68 8.92 -9.48 11.12
CA ALA A 68 10.07 -8.69 10.70
C ALA A 68 9.75 -7.18 10.70
N TYR A 69 8.54 -6.77 10.30
CA TYR A 69 8.17 -5.36 10.34
C TYR A 69 7.99 -4.82 11.76
N ARG A 70 7.58 -5.65 12.73
CA ARG A 70 7.50 -5.22 14.14
C ARG A 70 8.87 -5.09 14.81
N LEU A 71 9.89 -5.73 14.26
CA LEU A 71 11.22 -5.81 14.86
C LEU A 71 12.20 -4.76 14.29
N PHE A 72 11.93 -4.22 13.10
CA PHE A 72 12.87 -3.38 12.37
C PHE A 72 12.32 -2.02 11.91
N LEU A 73 11.05 -1.70 12.20
CA LEU A 73 10.40 -0.41 11.94
C LEU A 73 9.67 0.08 13.19
#